data_AF-A0A7Y6KIK7-F1
#
_entry.id   AF-A0A7Y6KIK7-F1
#
_cell.length_a   1.000
_cell.length_b   1.000
_cell.length_c   1.000
_cell.angle_alpha   90.00
_cell.angle_beta   90.00
_cell.angle_gamma   90.00
#
_symmetry.space_group_name_H-M   'P 1'
#
loop_
_entity.id
_entity.type
_entity.pdbx_description
1 polymer ?
#
loop_
_entity_poly.entity_id
_entity_poly.type
_entity_poly.pdbx_seq_one_letter_code
_entity_poly.pdbx_strand_id
1 'polypeptide(L)'
;MNLYEFTFIAQQGLLQQEVEGMAQELGVLLRNIKADIMFQQIKGILEKGSDKFTKRSLEMRAKDIQENLTTYSSFLEGFAKILWIELEEDLSNLKEVKLKISEELKDDLRGLGIIQDFIKLLESGKQIAKNTFIYNVVSALKEAISKHLIKTFQRILQGFRMTGPNQFGKTLEMLLGNVEALGLIKYEYWGLLDFAYPINKMKSGHYCIMCISSTSSIMDEFVRRMKLNENVVRHLSVHVDKFFEGKSHMMNKQIEEQST
;
A
#
# COMPACT_ATOMS: atom_id res chain seq x y z
N MET A 1 -6.78 -5.58 7.69
CA MET A 1 -6.25 -4.70 6.63
C MET A 1 -7.43 -3.93 6.07
N ASN A 2 -7.46 -2.61 6.26
CA ASN A 2 -8.60 -1.83 5.78
C ASN A 2 -8.40 -1.57 4.29
N LEU A 3 -9.41 -1.91 3.50
CA LEU A 3 -9.39 -1.74 2.06
C LEU A 3 -10.30 -0.57 1.71
N TYR A 4 -9.84 0.26 0.79
CA TYR A 4 -10.57 1.43 0.34
C TYR A 4 -10.65 1.45 -1.18
N GLU A 5 -11.85 1.66 -1.69
CA GLU A 5 -12.07 2.09 -3.06
C GLU A 5 -12.13 3.61 -3.05
N PHE A 6 -11.10 4.22 -3.64
CA PHE A 6 -10.99 5.66 -3.77
C PHE A 6 -11.27 6.05 -5.22
N THR A 7 -12.40 6.72 -5.45
CA THR A 7 -12.78 7.24 -6.76
C THR A 7 -12.53 8.73 -6.78
N PHE A 8 -11.94 9.24 -7.86
CA PHE A 8 -11.82 10.67 -8.09
C PHE A 8 -12.18 11.03 -9.53
N ILE A 9 -12.62 12.28 -9.69
CA ILE A 9 -12.95 12.89 -10.97
C ILE A 9 -11.92 13.98 -11.22
N ALA A 10 -11.11 13.84 -12.25
CA ALA A 10 -10.17 14.86 -12.71
C ALA A 10 -10.85 15.84 -13.69
N GLN A 11 -10.32 17.06 -13.77
CA GLN A 11 -10.87 18.12 -14.63
C GLN A 11 -10.94 17.71 -16.10
N GLN A 12 -12.03 18.09 -16.79
CA GLN A 12 -12.27 17.81 -18.22
C GLN A 12 -11.14 18.25 -19.17
N GLY A 13 -10.39 19.29 -18.81
CA GLY A 13 -9.36 19.87 -19.67
C GLY A 13 -8.05 19.08 -19.72
N LEU A 14 -7.89 18.06 -18.88
CA LEU A 14 -6.66 17.28 -18.80
C LEU A 14 -6.61 16.22 -19.90
N LEU A 15 -5.40 15.89 -20.34
CA LEU A 15 -5.16 14.77 -21.23
C LEU A 15 -5.13 13.47 -20.41
N GLN A 16 -5.44 12.34 -21.04
CA GLN A 16 -5.38 11.03 -20.39
C GLN A 16 -4.00 10.76 -19.76
N GLN A 17 -2.91 11.14 -20.45
CA GLN A 17 -1.55 10.98 -19.93
C GLN A 17 -1.30 11.79 -18.64
N GLU A 18 -1.90 12.98 -18.54
CA GLU A 18 -1.80 13.82 -17.34
C GLU A 18 -2.58 13.19 -16.18
N VAL A 19 -3.76 12.62 -16.46
CA VAL A 19 -4.56 11.90 -15.46
C VAL A 19 -3.85 10.64 -14.97
N GLU A 20 -3.23 9.88 -15.87
CA GLU A 20 -2.40 8.72 -15.51
C GLU A 20 -1.17 9.14 -14.69
N GLY A 21 -0.52 10.24 -15.08
CA GLY A 21 0.56 10.85 -14.30
C GLY A 21 0.11 11.23 -12.89
N MET A 22 -1.05 11.88 -12.76
CA MET A 22 -1.66 12.18 -11.46
C MET A 22 -1.86 10.91 -10.63
N ALA A 23 -2.42 9.84 -11.21
CA ALA A 23 -2.63 8.59 -10.46
C ALA A 23 -1.32 8.00 -9.92
N GLN A 24 -0.23 8.11 -10.68
CA GLN A 24 1.11 7.72 -10.21
C GLN A 24 1.62 8.62 -9.08
N GLU A 25 1.45 9.93 -9.20
CA GLU A 25 1.77 10.91 -8.15
C GLU A 25 0.98 10.63 -6.87
N LEU A 26 -0.30 10.25 -6.98
CA LEU A 26 -1.12 9.86 -5.85
C LEU A 26 -0.59 8.59 -5.16
N GLY A 27 -0.08 7.63 -5.93
CA GLY A 27 0.62 6.46 -5.38
C GLY A 27 1.90 6.84 -4.63
N VAL A 28 2.70 7.77 -5.17
CA VAL A 28 3.88 8.33 -4.46
C VAL A 28 3.46 9.07 -3.20
N LEU A 29 2.37 9.84 -3.26
CA LEU A 29 1.85 10.60 -2.14
C LEU A 29 1.46 9.69 -0.96
N LEU A 30 0.78 8.58 -1.22
CA LEU A 30 0.44 7.57 -0.20
C LEU A 30 1.70 7.03 0.49
N ARG A 31 2.75 6.71 -0.29
CA ARG A 31 4.03 6.24 0.25
C ARG A 31 4.69 7.29 1.16
N ASN A 32 4.68 8.55 0.73
CA ASN A 32 5.24 9.66 1.51
C ASN A 32 4.47 9.91 2.81
N ILE A 33 3.13 9.95 2.75
CA ILE A 33 2.29 10.09 3.95
C ILE A 33 2.57 8.96 4.94
N LYS A 34 2.66 7.73 4.44
CA LYS A 34 2.99 6.56 5.26
C LYS A 34 4.36 6.72 5.92
N ALA A 35 5.39 7.11 5.16
CA ALA A 35 6.73 7.33 5.67
C ALA A 35 6.77 8.43 6.75
N ASP A 36 6.07 9.54 6.54
CA ASP A 36 5.98 10.65 7.49
C ASP A 36 5.31 10.21 8.80
N ILE A 37 4.17 9.51 8.72
CA ILE A 37 3.45 9.01 9.89
C ILE A 37 4.31 8.01 10.67
N MET A 38 4.99 7.07 9.98
CA MET A 38 5.91 6.14 10.62
C MET A 38 7.03 6.90 11.34
N PHE A 39 7.66 7.88 10.68
CA PHE A 39 8.74 8.67 11.26
C PHE A 39 8.29 9.41 12.53
N GLN A 40 7.14 10.09 12.50
CA GLN A 40 6.63 10.82 13.66
C GLN A 40 6.33 9.88 14.84
N GLN A 41 5.79 8.70 14.57
CA GLN A 41 5.57 7.70 15.61
C GLN A 41 6.87 7.19 16.22
N ILE A 42 7.84 6.81 15.39
CA ILE A 42 9.16 6.33 15.85
C ILE A 42 9.84 7.41 16.68
N LYS A 43 9.82 8.66 16.21
CA LYS A 43 10.37 9.80 16.94
C LYS A 43 9.72 9.96 18.32
N GLY A 44 8.39 9.95 18.39
CA GLY A 44 7.66 10.06 19.66
C GLY A 44 7.94 8.91 20.63
N ILE A 45 8.25 7.71 20.13
CA ILE A 45 8.65 6.56 20.95
C ILE A 45 10.05 6.75 21.53
N LEU A 46 11.00 7.15 20.67
CA LEU A 46 12.39 7.36 21.07
C LEU A 46 12.55 8.52 22.05
N GLU A 47 11.78 9.60 21.88
CA GLU A 47 11.75 10.75 22.80
C GLU A 47 11.19 10.36 24.19
N LYS A 48 10.19 9.48 24.27
CA LYS A 48 9.66 8.99 25.55
C LYS A 48 10.61 8.04 26.30
N GLY A 49 11.49 7.35 25.59
CA GLY A 49 12.38 6.32 26.14
C GLY A 49 13.80 6.78 26.48
N SER A 50 14.13 8.07 26.34
CA SER A 50 15.51 8.53 26.52
C SER A 50 15.69 9.91 27.15
N ASP A 51 16.20 9.92 28.38
CA ASP A 51 16.78 11.13 29.01
C ASP A 51 18.27 11.34 28.64
N LYS A 52 18.93 10.34 28.03
CA LYS A 52 20.39 10.25 27.91
C LYS A 52 20.98 10.51 26.51
N PHE A 53 20.15 10.63 25.47
CA PHE A 53 20.64 10.78 24.10
C PHE A 53 20.42 12.20 23.58
N THR A 54 21.35 12.68 22.74
CA THR A 54 21.17 13.95 22.04
C THR A 54 20.05 13.82 21.00
N LYS A 55 19.23 14.89 20.85
CA LYS A 55 18.13 14.95 19.88
C LYS A 55 18.55 14.51 18.47
N ARG A 56 19.76 14.88 18.05
CA ARG A 56 20.35 14.51 16.75
C ARG A 56 20.63 13.01 16.60
N SER A 57 21.03 12.33 17.67
CA SER A 57 21.27 10.88 17.63
C SER A 57 19.96 10.09 17.54
N LEU A 58 18.91 10.58 18.20
CA LEU A 58 17.57 9.99 18.13
C LEU A 58 16.97 10.15 16.72
N GLU A 59 17.14 11.32 16.11
CA GLU A 59 16.67 11.57 14.75
C GLU A 59 17.37 10.71 13.70
N MET A 60 18.70 10.49 13.80
CA MET A 60 19.39 9.56 12.90
C MET A 60 18.86 8.13 13.05
N ARG A 61 18.70 7.64 14.28
CA ARG A 61 18.18 6.28 14.52
C ARG A 61 16.73 6.12 14.08
N ALA A 62 15.89 7.15 14.25
CA ALA A 62 14.52 7.16 13.76
C ALA A 62 14.48 7.05 12.24
N LYS A 63 15.39 7.77 11.55
CA LYS A 63 15.52 7.73 10.10
C LYS A 63 15.99 6.37 9.60
N ASP A 64 17.00 5.77 10.22
CA ASP A 64 17.48 4.42 9.87
C ASP A 64 16.36 3.38 10.00
N ILE A 65 15.56 3.49 11.06
CA ILE A 65 14.39 2.63 11.26
C ILE A 65 13.35 2.86 10.15
N GLN A 66 13.01 4.12 9.90
CA GLN A 66 12.00 4.50 8.92
C GLN A 66 12.40 4.04 7.52
N GLU A 67 13.67 4.16 7.15
CA GLU A 67 14.21 3.69 5.87
C GLU A 67 14.02 2.18 5.73
N ASN A 68 14.43 1.40 6.75
CA ASN A 68 14.20 -0.03 6.78
C ASN A 68 12.71 -0.37 6.59
N LEU A 69 11.81 0.24 7.37
CA LEU A 69 10.37 0.02 7.25
C LEU A 69 9.81 0.40 5.88
N THR A 70 10.33 1.45 5.27
CA THR A 70 9.93 1.92 3.94
C THR A 70 10.34 0.91 2.86
N THR A 71 11.51 0.30 2.98
CA THR A 71 11.96 -0.79 2.11
C THR A 71 11.00 -1.98 2.18
N TYR A 72 10.64 -2.43 3.40
CA TYR A 72 9.67 -3.53 3.56
C TYR A 72 8.28 -3.17 3.02
N SER A 73 7.84 -1.93 3.23
CA SER A 73 6.57 -1.44 2.70
C SER A 73 6.55 -1.48 1.18
N SER A 74 7.60 -0.94 0.54
CA SER A 74 7.71 -0.90 -0.93
C SER A 74 7.74 -2.31 -1.51
N PHE A 75 8.45 -3.22 -0.85
CA PHE A 75 8.47 -4.64 -1.19
C PHE A 75 7.07 -5.25 -1.15
N LEU A 76 6.33 -5.07 -0.05
CA LEU A 76 4.99 -5.60 0.11
C LEU A 76 3.99 -4.99 -0.89
N GLU A 77 4.14 -3.71 -1.22
CA GLU A 77 3.36 -3.02 -2.25
C GLU A 77 3.58 -3.66 -3.63
N GLY A 78 4.85 -3.81 -4.04
CA GLY A 78 5.20 -4.44 -5.32
C GLY A 78 4.71 -5.87 -5.41
N PHE A 79 4.91 -6.64 -4.34
CA PHE A 79 4.43 -8.01 -4.24
C PHE A 79 2.90 -8.11 -4.38
N ALA A 80 2.16 -7.26 -3.67
CA ALA A 80 0.70 -7.25 -3.74
C ALA A 80 0.20 -6.83 -5.14
N LYS A 81 0.87 -5.87 -5.80
CA LYS A 81 0.55 -5.47 -7.17
C LYS A 81 0.71 -6.62 -8.16
N ILE A 82 1.83 -7.34 -8.11
CA ILE A 82 2.09 -8.49 -9.00
C ILE A 82 1.00 -9.55 -8.81
N LEU A 83 0.71 -9.92 -7.56
CA LEU A 83 -0.33 -10.90 -7.25
C LEU A 83 -1.72 -10.46 -7.72
N TRP A 84 -2.04 -9.17 -7.65
CA TRP A 84 -3.35 -8.69 -8.07
C TRP A 84 -3.50 -8.58 -9.59
N ILE A 85 -2.48 -8.01 -10.24
CA ILE A 85 -2.50 -7.68 -11.66
C ILE A 85 -2.24 -8.92 -12.51
N GLU A 86 -1.22 -9.71 -12.15
CA GLU A 86 -0.74 -10.78 -13.03
C GLU A 86 -1.38 -12.13 -12.76
N LEU A 87 -1.77 -12.44 -11.52
CA LEU A 87 -2.32 -13.76 -11.19
C LEU A 87 -3.67 -13.98 -11.89
N GLU A 88 -3.80 -15.07 -12.63
CA GLU A 88 -5.06 -15.45 -13.27
C GLU A 88 -6.09 -15.95 -12.25
N GLU A 89 -7.37 -15.92 -12.62
CA GLU A 89 -8.48 -16.34 -11.75
C GLU A 89 -8.38 -17.82 -11.36
N ASP A 90 -7.96 -18.67 -12.31
CA ASP A 90 -7.81 -20.12 -12.13
C ASP A 90 -6.47 -20.54 -11.49
N LEU A 91 -5.61 -19.57 -11.15
CA LEU A 91 -4.23 -19.81 -10.67
C LEU A 91 -3.34 -20.61 -11.65
N SER A 92 -3.72 -20.69 -12.92
CA SER A 92 -3.01 -21.43 -13.99
C SER A 92 -1.58 -20.94 -14.18
N ASN A 93 -1.38 -19.62 -14.12
CA ASN A 93 -0.09 -18.97 -14.32
C ASN A 93 0.76 -18.85 -13.04
N LEU A 94 0.40 -19.55 -11.95
CA LEU A 94 1.13 -19.47 -10.68
C LEU A 94 2.63 -19.77 -10.81
N LYS A 95 3.04 -20.66 -11.74
CA LYS A 95 4.46 -20.96 -11.99
C LYS A 95 5.22 -19.79 -12.60
N GLU A 96 4.58 -19.05 -13.50
CA GLU A 96 5.17 -17.87 -14.15
C GLU A 96 5.26 -16.70 -13.17
N VAL A 97 4.18 -16.46 -12.44
CA VAL A 97 4.12 -15.46 -11.37
C VAL A 97 5.20 -15.74 -10.31
N LYS A 98 5.42 -17.01 -9.94
CA LYS A 98 6.53 -17.43 -9.06
C LYS A 98 7.91 -17.03 -9.59
N LEU A 99 8.15 -17.20 -10.89
CA LEU A 99 9.43 -16.87 -11.51
C LEU A 99 9.66 -15.37 -11.53
N LYS A 100 8.68 -14.58 -11.97
CA LYS A 100 8.76 -13.11 -11.95
C LYS A 100 8.96 -12.55 -10.56
N ILE A 101 8.21 -13.06 -9.58
CA ILE A 101 8.39 -12.74 -8.16
C ILE A 101 9.83 -13.10 -7.75
N SER A 102 10.39 -14.23 -8.16
CA SER A 102 11.79 -14.57 -7.79
C SER A 102 12.84 -13.68 -8.47
N GLU A 103 12.57 -13.16 -9.66
CA GLU A 103 13.47 -12.30 -10.43
C GLU A 103 13.42 -10.85 -9.97
N GLU A 104 12.23 -10.26 -9.83
CA GLU A 104 12.04 -8.90 -9.34
C GLU A 104 12.41 -8.76 -7.85
N LEU A 105 12.19 -9.80 -7.04
CA LEU A 105 12.46 -9.73 -5.60
C LEU A 105 13.87 -10.16 -5.21
N LYS A 106 14.71 -10.59 -6.16
CA LYS A 106 16.04 -11.12 -5.86
C LYS A 106 16.94 -10.07 -5.25
N ASP A 107 16.76 -8.78 -5.55
CA ASP A 107 17.71 -7.73 -5.13
C ASP A 107 17.31 -7.06 -3.81
N ASP A 108 16.01 -6.93 -3.51
CA ASP A 108 15.53 -6.22 -2.31
C ASP A 108 15.56 -7.07 -1.01
N LEU A 109 15.50 -8.41 -1.11
CA LEU A 109 15.39 -9.30 0.05
C LEU A 109 16.51 -10.34 0.19
N ARG A 110 17.55 -10.30 -0.65
CA ARG A 110 18.65 -11.29 -0.67
C ARG A 110 19.34 -11.46 0.70
N GLY A 111 19.23 -10.48 1.60
CA GLY A 111 19.76 -10.51 2.97
C GLY A 111 18.85 -11.10 4.05
N LEU A 112 17.60 -11.47 3.77
CA LEU A 112 16.58 -11.68 4.82
C LEU A 112 16.17 -13.14 5.08
N GLY A 113 16.55 -14.10 4.23
CA GLY A 113 16.18 -15.52 4.39
C GLY A 113 14.67 -15.83 4.20
N ILE A 114 13.84 -14.79 4.03
CA ILE A 114 12.37 -14.85 3.90
C ILE A 114 11.92 -15.59 2.63
N ILE A 115 12.77 -15.61 1.59
CA ILE A 115 12.45 -16.18 0.27
C ILE A 115 12.19 -17.70 0.35
N GLN A 116 12.92 -18.44 1.20
CA GLN A 116 12.74 -19.91 1.30
C GLN A 116 11.43 -20.30 2.01
N ASP A 117 11.03 -19.56 3.05
CA ASP A 117 9.77 -19.78 3.75
C ASP A 117 8.57 -19.39 2.86
N PHE A 118 8.75 -18.35 2.05
CA PHE A 118 7.77 -17.88 1.09
C PHE A 118 7.48 -18.90 -0.03
N ILE A 119 8.51 -19.55 -0.58
CA ILE A 119 8.35 -20.58 -1.61
C ILE A 119 7.51 -21.76 -1.08
N LYS A 120 7.72 -22.18 0.18
CA LYS A 120 6.94 -23.25 0.81
C LYS A 120 5.46 -22.87 1.02
N LEU A 121 5.17 -21.62 1.36
CA LEU A 121 3.80 -21.12 1.56
C LEU A 121 2.96 -21.19 0.27
N LEU A 122 3.58 -20.84 -0.87
CA LEU A 122 2.94 -20.85 -2.19
C LEU A 122 2.65 -22.25 -2.76
N GLU A 123 3.13 -23.33 -2.15
CA GLU A 123 2.89 -24.71 -2.61
C GLU A 123 1.58 -25.31 -2.08
N SER A 124 0.97 -24.69 -1.07
CA SER A 124 -0.17 -25.25 -0.32
C SER A 124 -1.57 -24.92 -0.86
N GLY A 125 -1.71 -24.03 -1.86
CA GLY A 125 -2.98 -23.33 -2.16
C GLY A 125 -3.81 -23.79 -3.36
N LYS A 126 -3.68 -25.02 -3.85
CA LYS A 126 -4.22 -25.46 -5.17
C LYS A 126 -5.76 -25.46 -5.37
N GLN A 127 -6.59 -25.09 -4.39
CA GLN A 127 -8.07 -25.11 -4.51
C GLN A 127 -8.77 -23.93 -3.81
N ILE A 128 -8.17 -22.75 -3.80
CA ILE A 128 -8.71 -21.57 -3.10
C ILE A 128 -8.99 -20.46 -4.11
N ALA A 129 -10.10 -19.74 -3.97
CA ALA A 129 -10.42 -18.57 -4.79
C ALA A 129 -9.27 -17.54 -4.77
N LYS A 130 -8.99 -16.89 -5.91
CA LYS A 130 -7.86 -15.94 -6.10
C LYS A 130 -7.74 -14.95 -4.94
N ASN A 131 -8.82 -14.32 -4.52
CA ASN A 131 -8.82 -13.32 -3.44
C ASN A 131 -8.39 -13.90 -2.08
N THR A 132 -8.91 -15.06 -1.72
CA THR A 132 -8.55 -15.73 -0.47
C THR A 132 -7.11 -16.23 -0.52
N PHE A 133 -6.64 -16.70 -1.68
CA PHE A 133 -5.25 -17.07 -1.88
C PHE A 133 -4.31 -15.88 -1.71
N ILE A 134 -4.59 -14.75 -2.40
CA ILE A 134 -3.80 -13.52 -2.27
C ILE A 134 -3.78 -13.05 -0.82
N TYR A 135 -4.93 -13.02 -0.15
CA TYR A 135 -5.00 -12.61 1.25
C TYR A 135 -4.14 -13.49 2.15
N ASN A 136 -4.22 -14.82 2.00
CA ASN A 136 -3.46 -15.78 2.80
C ASN A 136 -1.95 -15.66 2.56
N VAL A 137 -1.53 -15.56 1.30
CA VAL A 137 -0.11 -15.43 0.93
C VAL A 137 0.46 -14.11 1.45
N VAL A 138 -0.26 -13.00 1.24
CA VAL A 138 0.13 -11.68 1.74
C VAL A 138 0.16 -11.67 3.27
N SER A 139 -0.80 -12.32 3.94
CA SER A 139 -0.82 -12.43 5.40
C SER A 139 0.36 -13.23 5.94
N ALA A 140 0.70 -14.36 5.32
CA ALA A 140 1.82 -15.17 5.75
C ALA A 140 3.18 -14.46 5.53
N LEU A 141 3.32 -13.76 4.40
CA LEU A 141 4.50 -12.94 4.12
C LEU A 141 4.63 -11.79 5.12
N LYS A 142 3.51 -11.13 5.49
CA LYS A 142 3.48 -10.13 6.54
C LYS A 142 3.96 -10.68 7.88
N GLU A 143 3.54 -11.88 8.27
CA GLU A 143 4.00 -12.49 9.52
C GLU A 143 5.51 -12.75 9.50
N ALA A 144 6.04 -13.26 8.39
CA ALA A 144 7.47 -13.51 8.24
C ALA A 144 8.30 -12.21 8.34
N ILE A 145 7.87 -11.16 7.64
CA ILE A 145 8.49 -9.84 7.69
C ILE A 145 8.38 -9.23 9.09
N SER A 146 7.23 -9.36 9.75
CA SER A 146 7.02 -8.84 11.11
C SER A 146 7.96 -9.49 12.11
N LYS A 147 8.14 -10.82 12.03
CA LYS A 147 9.11 -11.55 12.88
C LYS A 147 10.54 -11.06 12.65
N HIS A 148 10.92 -10.83 11.38
CA HIS A 148 12.25 -10.30 11.04
C HIS A 148 12.45 -8.87 11.56
N LEU A 149 11.44 -8.01 11.38
CA LEU A 149 11.44 -6.64 11.85
C LEU A 149 11.60 -6.57 13.36
N ILE A 150 10.80 -7.34 14.12
CA ILE A 150 10.90 -7.40 15.59
C ILE A 150 12.34 -7.74 16.02
N LYS A 151 12.99 -8.73 15.39
CA LYS A 151 14.37 -9.11 15.70
C LYS A 151 15.36 -7.96 15.42
N THR A 152 15.17 -7.24 14.31
CA THR A 152 16.00 -6.10 13.92
C THR A 152 15.80 -4.91 14.88
N PHE A 153 14.55 -4.62 15.23
CA PHE A 153 14.17 -3.61 16.20
C PHE A 153 14.72 -3.88 17.58
N GLN A 154 14.61 -5.11 18.07
CA GLN A 154 15.19 -5.53 19.33
C GLN A 154 16.71 -5.26 19.35
N ARG A 155 17.42 -5.55 18.26
CA ARG A 155 18.86 -5.25 18.14
C ARG A 155 19.16 -3.75 18.21
N ILE A 156 18.38 -2.91 17.51
CA ILE A 156 18.57 -1.45 17.51
C ILE A 156 18.22 -0.84 18.88
N LEU A 157 17.22 -1.41 19.56
CA LEU A 157 16.66 -0.89 20.81
C LEU A 157 17.28 -1.51 22.07
N GLN A 158 18.18 -2.49 21.98
CA GLN A 158 18.88 -3.14 23.11
C GLN A 158 19.63 -2.16 24.04
N GLY A 159 19.85 -0.90 23.62
CA GLY A 159 20.43 0.17 24.44
C GLY A 159 19.44 1.19 25.03
N PHE A 160 18.14 1.08 24.74
CA PHE A 160 17.10 1.98 25.24
C PHE A 160 16.44 1.40 26.48
N ARG A 161 16.39 2.17 27.57
CA ARG A 161 15.59 1.81 28.75
C ARG A 161 14.13 2.12 28.48
N MET A 162 13.50 1.35 27.61
CA MET A 162 12.04 1.38 27.45
C MET A 162 11.43 0.80 28.72
N THR A 163 10.71 1.61 29.47
CA THR A 163 10.10 1.27 30.76
C THR A 163 9.01 0.20 30.57
N GLY A 164 9.38 -1.05 30.83
CA GLY A 164 8.46 -2.19 31.03
C GLY A 164 8.10 -3.00 29.77
N PRO A 165 8.00 -4.34 29.88
CA PRO A 165 7.72 -5.23 28.74
C PRO A 165 6.37 -4.96 28.05
N ASN A 166 5.39 -4.41 28.79
CA ASN A 166 4.02 -4.21 28.28
C ASN A 166 3.83 -2.94 27.43
N GLN A 167 4.68 -1.91 27.56
CA GLN A 167 4.59 -0.70 26.73
C GLN A 167 5.31 -0.86 25.39
N PHE A 168 6.43 -1.59 25.39
CA PHE A 168 7.22 -1.88 24.20
C PHE A 168 6.43 -2.72 23.19
N GLY A 169 5.71 -3.75 23.64
CA GLY A 169 4.87 -4.60 22.79
C GLY A 169 3.80 -3.80 22.05
N LYS A 170 3.00 -2.99 22.77
CA LYS A 170 1.97 -2.11 22.17
C LYS A 170 2.54 -1.12 21.17
N THR A 171 3.74 -0.64 21.44
CA THR A 171 4.44 0.31 20.58
C THR A 171 4.90 -0.35 19.27
N LEU A 172 5.44 -1.56 19.36
CA LEU A 172 5.79 -2.36 18.19
C LEU A 172 4.55 -2.75 17.38
N GLU A 173 3.46 -3.14 18.03
CA GLU A 173 2.19 -3.42 17.37
C GLU A 173 1.67 -2.19 16.60
N MET A 174 1.74 -1.00 17.20
CA MET A 174 1.35 0.24 16.52
C MET A 174 2.23 0.55 15.30
N LEU A 175 3.56 0.36 15.41
CA LEU A 175 4.48 0.56 14.29
C LEU A 175 4.25 -0.47 13.18
N LEU A 176 4.01 -1.73 13.55
CA LEU A 176 3.72 -2.82 12.61
C LEU A 176 2.38 -2.60 11.89
N GLY A 177 1.36 -2.08 12.58
CA GLY A 177 0.06 -1.77 11.96
C GLY A 177 0.15 -0.75 10.82
N ASN A 178 1.12 0.17 10.85
CA ASN A 178 1.37 1.06 9.72
C ASN A 178 2.16 0.40 8.60
N VAL A 179 3.05 -0.55 8.92
CA VAL A 179 3.73 -1.38 7.91
C VAL A 179 2.73 -2.22 7.11
N GLU A 180 1.63 -2.66 7.74
CA GLU A 180 0.55 -3.45 7.12
C GLU A 180 -0.22 -2.75 6.00
N ALA A 181 -0.16 -1.41 5.91
CA ALA A 181 -0.75 -0.63 4.83
C ALA A 181 0.03 -0.83 3.53
N LEU A 182 -0.48 -1.65 2.59
CA LEU A 182 0.28 -2.00 1.37
C LEU A 182 0.41 -0.83 0.38
N GLY A 183 -0.45 0.19 0.44
CA GLY A 183 -0.46 1.30 -0.50
C GLY A 183 -1.43 1.10 -1.66
N LEU A 184 -1.10 1.65 -2.83
CA LEU A 184 -1.91 1.53 -4.05
C LEU A 184 -1.75 0.13 -4.64
N ILE A 185 -2.84 -0.61 -4.78
CA ILE A 185 -2.82 -1.99 -5.29
C ILE A 185 -3.24 -2.04 -6.74
N LYS A 186 -4.31 -1.32 -7.09
CA LYS A 186 -4.89 -1.33 -8.42
C LYS A 186 -5.38 0.06 -8.78
N TYR A 187 -5.27 0.40 -10.06
CA TYR A 187 -5.77 1.63 -10.64
C TYR A 187 -6.54 1.29 -11.91
N GLU A 188 -7.69 1.91 -12.11
CA GLU A 188 -8.39 1.88 -13.38
C GLU A 188 -8.84 3.28 -13.78
N TYR A 189 -8.60 3.60 -15.04
CA TYR A 189 -9.11 4.80 -15.69
C TYR A 189 -10.40 4.46 -16.44
N TRP A 190 -11.50 5.13 -16.09
CA TRP A 190 -12.82 4.93 -16.71
C TRP A 190 -13.11 5.93 -17.82
N GLY A 191 -12.13 6.70 -18.29
CA GLY A 191 -12.36 7.64 -19.38
C GLY A 191 -12.99 8.98 -18.96
N LEU A 192 -13.21 9.80 -19.98
CA LEU A 192 -13.96 11.05 -19.87
C LEU A 192 -15.46 10.73 -19.97
N LEU A 193 -16.21 11.03 -18.91
CA LEU A 193 -17.66 10.78 -18.85
C LEU A 193 -18.41 12.07 -18.54
N ASP A 194 -19.59 12.22 -19.15
CA ASP A 194 -20.50 13.33 -18.88
C ASP A 194 -21.11 13.21 -17.48
N PHE A 195 -21.20 14.33 -16.79
CA PHE A 195 -21.86 14.42 -15.50
C PHE A 195 -23.38 14.45 -15.69
N ALA A 196 -24.11 13.88 -14.73
CA ALA A 196 -25.58 13.98 -14.70
C ALA A 196 -26.06 15.44 -14.55
N TYR A 197 -25.23 16.32 -13.97
CA TYR A 197 -25.46 17.75 -13.85
C TYR A 197 -24.12 18.49 -13.81
N PRO A 198 -24.04 19.77 -14.24
CA PRO A 198 -22.78 20.50 -14.23
C PRO A 198 -22.20 20.68 -12.82
N ILE A 199 -20.91 20.43 -12.66
CA ILE A 199 -20.16 20.61 -11.41
C ILE A 199 -19.05 21.62 -11.69
N ASN A 200 -18.96 22.70 -10.89
CA ASN A 200 -17.96 23.76 -11.10
C ASN A 200 -17.91 24.28 -12.55
N LYS A 201 -19.07 24.40 -13.20
CA LYS A 201 -19.26 24.80 -14.61
C LYS A 201 -18.73 23.80 -15.67
N MET A 202 -18.16 22.67 -15.27
CA MET A 202 -17.79 21.57 -16.16
C MET A 202 -19.00 20.65 -16.40
N LYS A 203 -19.06 20.05 -17.59
CA LYS A 203 -20.13 19.11 -17.97
C LYS A 203 -19.66 17.65 -18.01
N SER A 204 -18.35 17.43 -18.05
CA SER A 204 -17.75 16.10 -17.99
C SER A 204 -16.46 16.12 -17.15
N GLY A 205 -15.88 14.96 -16.92
CA GLY A 205 -14.63 14.81 -16.21
C GLY A 205 -14.05 13.41 -16.34
N HIS A 206 -12.78 13.27 -15.99
CA HIS A 206 -12.05 12.02 -16.10
C HIS A 206 -12.30 11.18 -14.85
N TYR A 207 -12.96 10.03 -15.01
CA TYR A 207 -13.27 9.16 -13.89
C TYR A 207 -12.15 8.15 -13.66
N CYS A 208 -11.73 8.03 -12.41
CA CYS A 208 -10.66 7.13 -11.99
C CYS A 208 -11.05 6.40 -10.71
N ILE A 209 -10.61 5.16 -10.58
CA ILE A 209 -10.70 4.39 -9.34
C ILE A 209 -9.32 3.86 -8.93
N MET A 210 -9.06 3.92 -7.63
CA MET A 210 -7.85 3.43 -6.99
C MET A 210 -8.25 2.47 -5.86
N CYS A 211 -7.78 1.24 -5.92
CA CYS A 211 -7.90 0.27 -4.83
C CYS A 211 -6.69 0.42 -3.91
N ILE A 212 -6.94 0.91 -2.70
CA ILE A 212 -5.91 1.28 -1.74
C ILE A 212 -6.04 0.40 -0.50
N SER A 213 -4.94 -0.17 -0.04
CA SER A 213 -4.83 -0.82 1.27
C SER A 213 -4.08 0.09 2.21
N SER A 214 -4.76 0.60 3.24
CA SER A 214 -4.15 1.59 4.13
C SER A 214 -4.82 1.65 5.50
N THR A 215 -4.16 2.28 6.47
CA THR A 215 -4.76 2.58 7.78
C THR A 215 -5.63 3.84 7.70
N SER A 216 -6.56 4.02 8.65
CA SER A 216 -7.45 5.20 8.68
C SER A 216 -6.67 6.50 8.70
N SER A 217 -5.62 6.60 9.52
CA SER A 217 -4.82 7.84 9.65
C SER A 217 -4.12 8.25 8.36
N ILE A 218 -3.62 7.28 7.59
CA ILE A 218 -3.01 7.53 6.27
C ILE A 218 -4.09 7.97 5.27
N MET A 219 -5.27 7.33 5.28
CA MET A 219 -6.37 7.71 4.39
C MET A 219 -6.92 9.09 4.69
N ASP A 220 -7.05 9.47 5.96
CA ASP A 220 -7.52 10.80 6.35
C ASP A 220 -6.59 11.90 5.83
N GLU A 221 -5.27 11.71 5.97
CA GLU A 221 -4.27 12.63 5.43
C GLU A 221 -4.25 12.63 3.90
N PHE A 222 -4.44 11.47 3.26
CA PHE A 222 -4.56 11.37 1.81
C PHE A 222 -5.77 12.15 1.29
N VAL A 223 -6.95 11.93 1.87
CA VAL A 223 -8.18 12.65 1.52
C VAL A 223 -8.04 14.15 1.78
N ARG A 224 -7.35 14.56 2.86
CA ARG A 224 -7.05 15.97 3.12
C ARG A 224 -6.23 16.60 1.99
N ARG A 225 -5.21 15.90 1.48
CA ARG A 225 -4.43 16.39 0.33
C ARG A 225 -5.24 16.38 -0.97
N MET A 226 -6.17 15.43 -1.14
CA MET A 226 -7.06 15.39 -2.32
C MET A 226 -8.02 16.57 -2.37
N LYS A 227 -8.51 17.03 -1.20
CA LYS A 227 -9.32 18.25 -1.11
C LYS A 227 -8.58 19.52 -1.55
N LEU A 228 -7.26 19.53 -1.44
CA LEU A 228 -6.42 20.67 -1.82
C LEU A 228 -5.96 20.60 -3.28
N ASN A 229 -6.19 19.48 -3.97
CA ASN A 229 -5.76 19.32 -5.34
C ASN A 229 -6.77 19.97 -6.29
N GLU A 230 -6.37 21.05 -6.94
CA GLU A 230 -7.21 21.82 -7.86
C GLU A 230 -7.64 21.01 -9.09
N ASN A 231 -6.83 20.03 -9.50
CA ASN A 231 -7.10 19.17 -10.65
C ASN A 231 -8.16 18.09 -10.35
N VAL A 232 -8.55 17.92 -9.08
CA VAL A 232 -9.59 16.98 -8.65
C VAL A 232 -10.90 17.73 -8.42
N VAL A 233 -11.91 17.42 -9.23
CA VAL A 233 -13.25 18.02 -9.16
C VAL A 233 -14.04 17.47 -7.96
N ARG A 234 -14.00 16.15 -7.78
CA ARG A 234 -14.70 15.44 -6.70
C ARG A 234 -13.98 14.13 -6.41
N HIS A 235 -14.06 13.67 -5.18
CA HIS A 235 -13.57 12.35 -4.78
C HIS A 235 -14.53 11.70 -3.79
N LEU A 236 -14.45 10.38 -3.69
CA LEU A 236 -15.16 9.56 -2.72
C LEU A 236 -14.22 8.44 -2.25
N SER A 237 -14.17 8.21 -0.94
CA SER A 237 -13.50 7.05 -0.36
C SER A 237 -14.55 6.17 0.29
N VAL A 238 -14.56 4.88 -0.07
CA VAL A 238 -15.45 3.87 0.51
C VAL A 238 -14.61 2.76 1.12
N HIS A 239 -14.88 2.42 2.37
CA HIS A 239 -14.29 1.24 3.01
C HIS A 239 -14.99 -0.02 2.50
N VAL A 240 -14.21 -1.00 2.05
CA VAL A 240 -14.72 -2.26 1.48
C VAL A 240 -14.10 -3.47 2.18
N ASP A 241 -14.82 -4.59 2.19
CA ASP A 241 -14.31 -5.84 2.76
C ASP A 241 -13.37 -6.58 1.79
N LYS A 242 -13.60 -6.42 0.48
CA LYS A 242 -12.82 -7.00 -0.61
C LYS A 242 -12.82 -6.09 -1.83
N PHE A 243 -11.76 -6.14 -2.62
CA PHE A 243 -11.75 -5.48 -3.93
C PHE A 243 -12.51 -6.31 -4.96
N PHE A 244 -13.02 -5.62 -5.98
CA PHE A 244 -13.63 -6.25 -7.14
C PHE A 244 -12.61 -7.10 -7.93
N GLU A 245 -13.09 -8.23 -8.42
CA GLU A 245 -12.31 -9.17 -9.24
C GLU A 245 -12.34 -8.73 -10.71
N GLY A 246 -11.29 -9.09 -11.47
CA GLY A 246 -11.19 -8.73 -12.88
C GLY A 246 -11.17 -7.21 -13.12
N LYS A 247 -11.81 -6.75 -14.20
CA LYS A 247 -11.99 -5.32 -14.52
C LYS A 247 -13.29 -4.80 -13.93
N SER A 248 -13.39 -3.51 -13.62
CA SER A 248 -14.66 -2.94 -13.15
C SER A 248 -15.74 -3.02 -14.22
N HIS A 249 -17.00 -2.97 -13.79
CA HIS A 249 -18.15 -2.88 -14.70
C HIS A 249 -18.03 -1.71 -15.69
N MET A 250 -17.51 -0.57 -15.23
CA MET A 250 -17.29 0.61 -16.06
C MET A 250 -16.28 0.34 -17.18
N MET A 251 -15.16 -0.31 -16.85
CA MET A 251 -14.14 -0.67 -17.83
C MET A 251 -14.66 -1.72 -18.83
N ASN A 252 -15.40 -2.73 -18.37
CA ASN A 252 -16.00 -3.74 -19.26
C ASN A 252 -16.98 -3.11 -20.25
N LYS A 253 -17.85 -2.22 -19.78
CA LYS A 253 -18.79 -1.50 -20.63
C LYS A 253 -18.08 -0.71 -21.73
N GLN A 254 -16.97 -0.05 -21.41
CA GLN A 254 -16.18 0.69 -22.41
C GLN A 254 -15.54 -0.22 -23.45
N ILE A 255 -15.05 -1.39 -23.04
CA ILE A 255 -14.46 -2.36 -23.96
C ILE A 255 -15.55 -2.87 -24.93
N GLU A 256 -16.74 -3.17 -24.42
CA GLU A 256 -17.89 -3.57 -25.25
C GLU A 256 -18.24 -2.46 -26.26
N GLU A 257 -18.39 -1.21 -25.81
CA GLU A 257 -18.68 -0.06 -26.66
C GLU A 257 -17.62 0.22 -27.73
N GLN A 258 -16.34 -0.11 -27.47
CA GLN A 258 -15.24 0.02 -28.45
C GLN A 258 -15.17 -1.15 -29.44
N SER A 259 -15.78 -2.29 -29.10
CA SER A 259 -15.77 -3.52 -29.92
C SER A 259 -16.93 -3.58 -30.91
N THR A 260 -17.89 -2.65 -30.81
CA THR A 260 -19.10 -2.57 -31.64
C THR A 260 -18.98 -1.45 -32.66
#